data_AF-A0A422QIF6-F1
#
_entry.id   AF-A0A422QIF6-F1
#
_cell.length_a   1.000
_cell.length_b   1.000
_cell.length_c   1.000
_cell.angle_alpha   90.00
_cell.angle_beta   90.00
_cell.angle_gamma   90.00
#
_symmetry.space_group_name_H-M   'P 1'
#
loop_
_entity.id
_entity.type
_entity.pdbx_description
1 polymer ?
#
loop_
_entity_poly.entity_id
_entity_poly.type
_entity_poly.pdbx_seq_one_letter_code
_entity_poly.pdbx_strand_id
1 'polypeptide(L)'
;MELRAAALHALLETDPATKAQAVAALTAACQGGDVRIDTCIALVAPAGIPGRPVRPELVPPLQVGRRSMATPEGRAMLVHALAHIEFNAINLALDALWRFHGMPEQYYLDWLRVADEEALHFTMLSAHLATLGYAYGDFPGHDSLWEMVAKTSDDVMARMALVPRTLEARGLDAIPPLRKKIAQAGDLAAALILDRLLVDEVGHVEIGNRWYFSLCEERGLEPIATYDELTVRYKAPVLKGPFNIEGRRQAGFTEAELQRYR
;
A
#
# COMPACT_ATOMS: atom_id res chain seq x y z
N MET A 1 -10.26 -12.66 -19.76
CA MET A 1 -9.56 -13.06 -18.52
C MET A 1 -10.47 -12.78 -17.32
N GLU A 2 -10.35 -13.48 -16.17
CA GLU A 2 -11.11 -13.10 -14.95
C GLU A 2 -10.18 -12.29 -14.04
N LEU A 3 -10.62 -11.09 -13.63
CA LEU A 3 -9.79 -10.08 -12.98
C LEU A 3 -9.23 -10.54 -11.63
N ARG A 4 -10.07 -11.12 -10.76
CA ARG A 4 -9.68 -11.49 -9.40
C ARG A 4 -8.69 -12.66 -9.40
N ALA A 5 -8.90 -13.64 -10.27
CA ALA A 5 -7.98 -14.76 -10.48
C ALA A 5 -6.64 -14.29 -11.05
N ALA A 6 -6.65 -13.34 -11.99
CA ALA A 6 -5.41 -12.75 -12.52
C ALA A 6 -4.65 -11.94 -11.45
N ALA A 7 -5.36 -11.18 -10.62
CA ALA A 7 -4.78 -10.46 -9.49
C ALA A 7 -4.15 -11.41 -8.47
N LEU A 8 -4.81 -12.53 -8.15
CA LEU A 8 -4.24 -13.57 -7.29
C LEU A 8 -2.98 -14.20 -7.91
N HIS A 9 -2.96 -14.42 -9.22
CA HIS A 9 -1.76 -14.91 -9.90
C HIS A 9 -0.59 -13.92 -9.81
N ALA A 10 -0.83 -12.63 -10.05
CA ALA A 10 0.18 -11.58 -9.88
C ALA A 10 0.66 -11.48 -8.42
N LEU A 11 -0.24 -11.66 -7.45
CA LEU A 11 0.10 -11.63 -6.02
C LEU A 11 1.08 -12.74 -5.64
N LEU A 12 0.98 -13.91 -6.28
CA LEU A 12 1.86 -15.06 -6.05
C LEU A 12 3.22 -14.94 -6.75
N GLU A 13 3.39 -14.02 -7.69
CA GLU A 13 4.69 -13.78 -8.33
C GLU A 13 5.72 -13.39 -7.26
N THR A 14 6.91 -13.95 -7.34
CA THR A 14 7.99 -13.71 -6.39
C THR A 14 8.98 -12.69 -6.90
N ASP A 15 9.15 -12.58 -8.22
CA ASP A 15 10.03 -11.59 -8.83
C ASP A 15 9.36 -10.19 -8.86
N PRO A 16 9.98 -9.16 -8.25
CA PRO A 16 9.36 -7.85 -8.12
C PRO A 16 9.08 -7.15 -9.46
N ALA A 17 10.00 -7.29 -10.42
CA ALA A 17 9.84 -6.66 -11.73
C ALA A 17 8.74 -7.34 -12.54
N THR A 18 8.70 -8.67 -12.53
CA THR A 18 7.66 -9.48 -13.16
C THR A 18 6.29 -9.20 -12.53
N LYS A 19 6.21 -9.05 -11.20
CA LYS A 19 4.98 -8.67 -10.51
C LYS A 19 4.46 -7.31 -10.97
N ALA A 20 5.33 -6.29 -10.99
CA ALA A 20 4.95 -4.95 -11.44
C ALA A 20 4.47 -4.96 -12.91
N GLN A 21 5.14 -5.72 -13.78
CA GLN A 21 4.74 -5.89 -15.18
C GLN A 21 3.40 -6.63 -15.31
N ALA A 22 3.16 -7.65 -14.49
CA ALA A 22 1.90 -8.39 -14.48
C ALA A 22 0.72 -7.50 -14.07
N VAL A 23 0.92 -6.60 -13.10
CA VAL A 23 -0.08 -5.60 -12.72
C VAL A 23 -0.36 -4.64 -13.88
N ALA A 24 0.68 -4.06 -14.50
CA ALA A 24 0.50 -3.16 -15.63
C ALA A 24 -0.22 -3.83 -16.82
N ALA A 25 0.11 -5.09 -17.11
CA ALA A 25 -0.57 -5.88 -18.14
C ALA A 25 -2.04 -6.15 -17.79
N LEU A 26 -2.34 -6.39 -16.51
CA LEU A 26 -3.71 -6.56 -16.03
C LEU A 26 -4.53 -5.27 -16.15
N THR A 27 -3.95 -4.13 -15.79
CA THR A 27 -4.54 -2.80 -15.97
C THR A 27 -4.85 -2.52 -17.45
N ALA A 28 -3.88 -2.78 -18.34
CA ALA A 28 -4.07 -2.59 -19.78
C ALA A 28 -5.18 -3.49 -20.34
N ALA A 29 -5.23 -4.77 -19.94
CA ALA A 29 -6.31 -5.68 -20.33
C ALA A 29 -7.68 -5.21 -19.82
N CYS A 30 -7.73 -4.64 -18.60
CA CYS A 30 -8.95 -4.08 -18.05
C CYS A 30 -9.44 -2.87 -18.85
N GLN A 31 -8.54 -1.96 -19.22
CA GLN A 31 -8.86 -0.78 -20.05
C GLN A 31 -9.27 -1.17 -21.47
N GLY A 32 -8.74 -2.28 -22.00
CA GLY A 32 -9.12 -2.84 -23.30
C GLY A 32 -10.47 -3.57 -23.31
N GLY A 33 -11.09 -3.81 -22.15
CA GLY A 33 -12.34 -4.58 -22.05
C GLY A 33 -12.16 -6.10 -22.12
N ASP A 34 -10.94 -6.60 -21.95
CA ASP A 34 -10.59 -8.03 -22.05
C ASP A 34 -10.72 -8.81 -20.73
N VAL A 35 -11.23 -8.15 -19.69
CA VAL A 35 -11.45 -8.72 -18.36
C VAL A 35 -12.94 -8.84 -18.05
N ARG A 36 -13.30 -9.91 -17.33
CA ARG A 36 -14.58 -10.00 -16.61
C ARG A 36 -14.31 -9.88 -15.12
N ILE A 37 -15.29 -9.36 -14.40
CA ILE A 37 -15.28 -9.33 -12.94
C ILE A 37 -16.42 -10.24 -12.46
N ASP A 38 -16.07 -11.39 -11.89
CA ASP A 38 -17.06 -12.23 -11.23
C ASP A 38 -17.05 -11.91 -9.73
N THR A 39 -18.05 -11.13 -9.29
CA THR A 39 -18.13 -10.69 -7.89
C THR A 39 -18.52 -11.84 -6.96
N CYS A 40 -19.19 -12.88 -7.48
CA CYS A 40 -19.76 -13.95 -6.66
C CYS A 40 -18.81 -15.15 -6.51
N ILE A 41 -17.84 -15.32 -7.41
CA ILE A 41 -16.94 -16.47 -7.34
C ILE A 41 -16.12 -16.44 -6.04
N ALA A 42 -16.18 -17.54 -5.29
CA ALA A 42 -15.31 -17.77 -4.15
C ALA A 42 -14.03 -18.44 -4.64
N LEU A 43 -12.93 -17.69 -4.64
CA LEU A 43 -11.60 -18.22 -4.94
C LEU A 43 -10.98 -18.82 -3.67
N VAL A 44 -10.35 -19.98 -3.79
CA VAL A 44 -9.64 -20.61 -2.67
C VAL A 44 -8.28 -19.95 -2.52
N ALA A 45 -7.93 -19.54 -1.30
CA ALA A 45 -6.61 -18.99 -1.00
C ALA A 45 -5.51 -20.07 -1.15
N PRO A 46 -4.58 -19.94 -2.11
CA PRO A 46 -3.41 -20.81 -2.17
C PRO A 46 -2.43 -20.53 -1.01
N ALA A 47 -1.53 -21.48 -0.77
CA ALA A 47 -0.37 -21.24 0.09
C ALA A 47 0.62 -20.27 -0.59
N GLY A 48 1.47 -19.60 0.20
CA GLY A 48 2.53 -18.74 -0.34
C GLY A 48 2.08 -17.34 -0.74
N ILE A 49 0.99 -16.82 -0.15
CA ILE A 49 0.56 -15.43 -0.33
C ILE A 49 1.22 -14.54 0.76
N PRO A 50 1.86 -13.43 0.39
CA PRO A 50 2.13 -12.99 -0.98
C PRO A 50 3.34 -13.76 -1.51
N GLY A 51 3.50 -13.80 -2.84
CA GLY A 51 4.75 -14.24 -3.45
C GLY A 51 5.87 -13.31 -3.02
N ARG A 52 6.87 -13.86 -2.32
CA ARG A 52 8.00 -13.11 -1.77
C ARG A 52 9.28 -13.40 -2.57
N PRO A 53 10.03 -12.36 -2.96
CA PRO A 53 11.36 -12.56 -3.52
C PRO A 53 12.32 -13.14 -2.47
N VAL A 54 13.41 -13.73 -2.94
CA VAL A 54 14.51 -14.21 -2.06
C VAL A 54 15.20 -13.05 -1.33
N ARG A 55 15.18 -11.85 -1.92
CA ARG A 55 15.71 -10.61 -1.33
C ARG A 55 14.69 -9.47 -1.47
N PRO A 56 14.64 -8.51 -0.53
CA PRO A 56 15.58 -8.29 0.57
C PRO A 56 15.47 -9.31 1.71
N GLU A 57 16.54 -9.43 2.51
CA GLU A 57 16.46 -10.13 3.80
C GLU A 57 15.43 -9.42 4.69
N LEU A 58 14.44 -10.15 5.19
CA LEU A 58 13.40 -9.61 6.06
C LEU A 58 13.84 -9.72 7.52
N VAL A 59 14.12 -8.57 8.13
CA VAL A 59 14.54 -8.47 9.53
C VAL A 59 13.48 -7.76 10.36
N PRO A 60 13.48 -7.91 11.71
CA PRO A 60 12.62 -7.13 12.57
C PRO A 60 12.76 -5.62 12.33
N PRO A 61 11.69 -4.80 12.49
CA PRO A 61 11.73 -3.36 12.20
C PRO A 61 12.82 -2.56 12.92
N LEU A 62 13.31 -3.02 14.07
CA LEU A 62 14.41 -2.36 14.81
C LEU A 62 15.80 -2.68 14.26
N GLN A 63 15.91 -3.65 13.34
CA GLN A 63 17.16 -4.13 12.75
C GLN A 63 17.37 -3.62 11.32
N VAL A 64 16.40 -2.94 10.71
CA VAL A 64 16.65 -2.22 9.46
C VAL A 64 17.62 -1.07 9.75
N GLY A 65 18.81 -1.11 9.15
CA GLY A 65 19.93 -0.22 9.48
C GLY A 65 19.59 1.29 9.39
N ARG A 66 20.46 2.13 9.98
CA ARG A 66 20.26 3.59 9.96
C ARG A 66 20.44 4.17 8.56
N ARG A 67 19.44 4.93 8.11
CA ARG A 67 19.37 5.53 6.77
C ARG A 67 19.87 6.98 6.79
N SER A 68 21.19 7.16 6.91
CA SER A 68 21.77 8.50 6.97
C SER A 68 21.64 9.24 5.64
N MET A 69 20.89 10.34 5.58
CA MET A 69 20.79 11.14 4.35
C MET A 69 22.09 11.89 3.99
N ALA A 70 23.07 11.94 4.91
CA ALA A 70 24.35 12.61 4.68
C ALA A 70 25.28 11.83 3.74
N THR A 71 25.14 10.50 3.64
CA THR A 71 26.01 9.65 2.82
C THR A 71 25.27 9.15 1.57
N PRO A 72 25.98 8.91 0.45
CA PRO A 72 25.38 8.29 -0.74
C PRO A 72 24.72 6.94 -0.44
N GLU A 73 25.41 6.07 0.31
CA GLU A 73 24.87 4.77 0.72
C GLU A 73 23.60 4.91 1.57
N GLY A 74 23.59 5.82 2.55
CA GLY A 74 22.42 5.99 3.41
C GLY A 74 21.22 6.60 2.67
N ARG A 75 21.44 7.37 1.59
CA ARG A 75 20.39 7.77 0.64
C ARG A 75 19.90 6.58 -0.19
N ALA A 76 20.79 5.73 -0.69
CA ALA A 76 20.40 4.50 -1.39
C ALA A 76 19.58 3.56 -0.50
N MET A 77 19.98 3.36 0.77
CA MET A 77 19.21 2.60 1.76
C MET A 77 17.81 3.18 1.97
N LEU A 78 17.66 4.51 1.95
CA LEU A 78 16.37 5.16 2.06
C LEU A 78 15.49 4.92 0.83
N VAL A 79 16.04 5.10 -0.37
CA VAL A 79 15.33 4.83 -1.63
C VAL A 79 14.93 3.36 -1.73
N HIS A 80 15.81 2.44 -1.35
CA HIS A 80 15.49 1.02 -1.24
C HIS A 80 14.35 0.75 -0.27
N ALA A 81 14.37 1.37 0.91
CA ALA A 81 13.30 1.18 1.89
C ALA A 81 11.95 1.70 1.39
N LEU A 82 11.93 2.81 0.63
CA LEU A 82 10.73 3.29 -0.04
C LEU A 82 10.27 2.27 -1.09
N ALA A 83 11.17 1.79 -1.97
CA ALA A 83 10.83 0.77 -2.95
C ALA A 83 10.25 -0.49 -2.29
N HIS A 84 10.77 -0.88 -1.13
CA HIS A 84 10.23 -2.01 -0.37
C HIS A 84 8.83 -1.75 0.19
N ILE A 85 8.53 -0.52 0.59
CA ILE A 85 7.18 -0.13 1.01
C ILE A 85 6.22 -0.23 -0.18
N GLU A 86 6.56 0.38 -1.32
CA GLU A 86 5.72 0.34 -2.53
C GLU A 86 5.51 -1.09 -3.04
N PHE A 87 6.56 -1.93 -3.03
CA PHE A 87 6.42 -3.34 -3.39
C PHE A 87 5.45 -4.08 -2.47
N ASN A 88 5.48 -3.80 -1.17
CA ASN A 88 4.50 -4.33 -0.25
C ASN A 88 3.11 -3.80 -0.58
N ALA A 89 2.94 -2.51 -0.86
CA ALA A 89 1.67 -1.89 -1.22
C ALA A 89 1.01 -2.52 -2.45
N ILE A 90 1.78 -2.89 -3.49
CA ILE A 90 1.30 -3.72 -4.61
C ILE A 90 0.63 -4.99 -4.08
N ASN A 91 1.29 -5.70 -3.15
CA ASN A 91 0.74 -6.93 -2.58
C ASN A 91 -0.53 -6.66 -1.75
N LEU A 92 -0.58 -5.56 -0.97
CA LEU A 92 -1.75 -5.21 -0.17
C LEU A 92 -2.97 -4.93 -1.07
N ALA A 93 -2.76 -4.18 -2.15
CA ALA A 93 -3.79 -3.81 -3.12
C ALA A 93 -4.29 -5.03 -3.90
N LEU A 94 -3.36 -5.86 -4.41
CA LEU A 94 -3.73 -7.13 -5.05
C LEU A 94 -4.50 -8.04 -4.09
N ASP A 95 -4.10 -8.10 -2.82
CA ASP A 95 -4.80 -8.91 -1.82
C ASP A 95 -6.22 -8.40 -1.54
N ALA A 96 -6.42 -7.08 -1.44
CA ALA A 96 -7.74 -6.50 -1.34
C ALA A 96 -8.60 -6.78 -2.57
N LEU A 97 -8.00 -6.73 -3.78
CA LEU A 97 -8.64 -6.98 -5.07
C LEU A 97 -9.16 -8.42 -5.20
N TRP A 98 -8.34 -9.44 -4.98
CA TRP A 98 -8.80 -10.81 -5.25
C TRP A 98 -9.68 -11.39 -4.13
N ARG A 99 -9.39 -11.05 -2.87
CA ARG A 99 -9.82 -11.82 -1.68
C ARG A 99 -11.31 -11.73 -1.40
N PHE A 100 -11.86 -10.54 -1.38
CA PHE A 100 -13.22 -10.31 -0.88
C PHE A 100 -14.22 -10.45 -2.03
N HIS A 101 -14.96 -11.56 -2.06
CA HIS A 101 -16.10 -11.73 -2.96
C HIS A 101 -17.32 -10.95 -2.44
N GLY A 102 -18.29 -10.68 -3.31
CA GLY A 102 -19.55 -10.00 -2.99
C GLY A 102 -19.48 -8.48 -3.01
N MET A 103 -18.29 -7.88 -3.21
CA MET A 103 -18.15 -6.45 -3.38
C MET A 103 -18.63 -6.01 -4.79
N PRO A 104 -19.08 -4.77 -4.97
CA PRO A 104 -19.45 -4.25 -6.29
C PRO A 104 -18.23 -4.16 -7.22
N GLU A 105 -18.44 -4.17 -8.53
CA GLU A 105 -17.36 -4.13 -9.53
C GLU A 105 -16.36 -3.00 -9.32
N GLN A 106 -16.84 -1.82 -8.93
CA GLN A 106 -15.99 -0.65 -8.67
C GLN A 106 -14.93 -0.91 -7.60
N TYR A 107 -15.22 -1.73 -6.59
CA TYR A 107 -14.24 -2.07 -5.54
C TYR A 107 -13.01 -2.73 -6.15
N TYR A 108 -13.23 -3.66 -7.08
CA TYR A 108 -12.13 -4.36 -7.75
C TYR A 108 -11.36 -3.44 -8.68
N LEU A 109 -12.05 -2.54 -9.40
CA LEU A 109 -11.39 -1.56 -10.26
C LEU A 109 -10.55 -0.56 -9.46
N ASP A 110 -11.03 -0.14 -8.29
CA ASP A 110 -10.30 0.75 -7.40
C ASP A 110 -8.99 0.11 -6.91
N TRP A 111 -9.04 -1.15 -6.44
CA TRP A 111 -7.85 -1.83 -5.97
C TRP A 111 -6.88 -2.23 -7.09
N LEU A 112 -7.37 -2.45 -8.31
CA LEU A 112 -6.51 -2.59 -9.48
C LEU A 112 -5.75 -1.28 -9.76
N ARG A 113 -6.45 -0.13 -9.68
CA ARG A 113 -5.81 1.18 -9.84
C ARG A 113 -4.73 1.41 -8.80
N VAL A 114 -5.01 1.14 -7.52
CA VAL A 114 -3.99 1.28 -6.46
C VAL A 114 -2.80 0.38 -6.78
N ALA A 115 -3.02 -0.91 -7.09
CA ALA A 115 -1.92 -1.82 -7.42
C ALA A 115 -1.06 -1.32 -8.58
N ASP A 116 -1.66 -0.73 -9.61
CA ASP A 116 -0.97 -0.16 -10.78
C ASP A 116 -0.12 1.07 -10.43
N GLU A 117 -0.68 1.99 -9.65
CA GLU A 117 0.02 3.19 -9.16
C GLU A 117 1.22 2.78 -8.27
N GLU A 118 1.06 1.79 -7.38
CA GLU A 118 2.16 1.29 -6.55
C GLU A 118 3.23 0.52 -7.36
N ALA A 119 2.82 -0.18 -8.41
CA ALA A 119 3.75 -0.83 -9.33
C ALA A 119 4.60 0.19 -10.10
N LEU A 120 4.01 1.32 -10.47
CA LEU A 120 4.71 2.45 -11.05
C LEU A 120 5.68 3.10 -10.05
N HIS A 121 5.24 3.36 -8.81
CA HIS A 121 6.08 3.91 -7.75
C HIS A 121 7.30 3.04 -7.45
N PHE A 122 7.08 1.73 -7.27
CA PHE A 122 8.14 0.75 -7.09
C PHE A 122 9.15 0.79 -8.25
N THR A 123 8.65 0.85 -9.48
CA THR A 123 9.48 0.88 -10.70
C THR A 123 10.33 2.14 -10.76
N MET A 124 9.75 3.32 -10.45
CA MET A 124 10.46 4.59 -10.40
C MET A 124 11.57 4.60 -9.34
N LEU A 125 11.27 4.11 -8.14
CA LEU A 125 12.24 4.02 -7.05
C LEU A 125 13.35 3.01 -7.35
N SER A 126 13.02 1.87 -7.93
CA SER A 126 14.00 0.85 -8.33
C SER A 126 14.93 1.36 -9.43
N ALA A 127 14.39 2.08 -10.42
CA ALA A 127 15.20 2.72 -11.45
C ALA A 127 16.13 3.80 -10.87
N HIS A 128 15.63 4.62 -9.94
CA HIS A 128 16.46 5.61 -9.25
C HIS A 128 17.54 4.96 -8.38
N LEU A 129 17.21 3.89 -7.66
CA LEU A 129 18.16 3.13 -6.85
C LEU A 129 19.33 2.60 -7.69
N ALA A 130 19.06 2.15 -8.92
CA ALA A 130 20.10 1.73 -9.87
C ALA A 130 21.07 2.86 -10.23
N THR A 131 20.60 4.12 -10.33
CA THR A 131 21.48 5.28 -10.56
C THR A 131 22.41 5.57 -9.38
N LEU A 132 22.04 5.11 -8.19
CA LEU A 132 22.86 5.21 -6.97
C LEU A 132 23.85 4.03 -6.84
N GLY A 133 23.85 3.09 -7.79
CA GLY A 133 24.76 1.94 -7.81
C GLY A 133 24.26 0.72 -7.02
N TYR A 134 22.97 0.66 -6.69
CA TYR A 134 22.36 -0.43 -5.92
C TYR A 134 21.12 -1.00 -6.63
N ALA A 135 20.73 -2.21 -6.25
CA ALA A 135 19.51 -2.86 -6.71
C ALA A 135 18.52 -3.09 -5.57
N TYR A 136 17.25 -3.26 -5.93
CA TYR A 136 16.25 -3.72 -4.96
C TYR A 136 16.64 -5.10 -4.41
N GLY A 137 16.68 -5.24 -3.09
CA GLY A 137 17.17 -6.43 -2.40
C GLY A 137 18.60 -6.33 -1.85
N ASP A 138 19.36 -5.28 -2.18
CA ASP A 138 20.73 -5.08 -1.65
C ASP A 138 20.77 -4.69 -0.17
N PHE A 139 19.66 -4.16 0.36
CA PHE A 139 19.54 -3.77 1.77
C PHE A 139 18.41 -4.57 2.45
N PRO A 140 18.44 -4.75 3.78
CA PRO A 140 17.37 -5.46 4.48
C PRO A 140 16.04 -4.70 4.46
N GLY A 141 14.95 -5.45 4.48
CA GLY A 141 13.56 -4.99 4.55
C GLY A 141 12.86 -5.48 5.82
N HIS A 142 11.59 -5.14 5.98
CA HIS A 142 10.75 -5.66 7.07
C HIS A 142 9.32 -5.87 6.56
N ASP A 143 8.59 -6.76 7.21
CA ASP A 143 7.30 -7.26 6.70
C ASP A 143 6.08 -6.82 7.52
N SER A 144 6.25 -5.81 8.38
CA SER A 144 5.21 -5.43 9.35
C SER A 144 3.85 -5.05 8.77
N LEU A 145 3.79 -4.62 7.50
CA LEU A 145 2.53 -4.28 6.83
C LEU A 145 1.66 -5.51 6.57
N TRP A 146 2.29 -6.62 6.15
CA TRP A 146 1.57 -7.84 5.78
C TRP A 146 0.92 -8.53 6.99
N GLU A 147 1.47 -8.35 8.19
CA GLU A 147 0.90 -8.92 9.42
C GLU A 147 -0.56 -8.50 9.64
N MET A 148 -0.90 -7.24 9.34
CA MET A 148 -2.28 -6.75 9.48
C MET A 148 -3.20 -7.27 8.38
N VAL A 149 -2.68 -7.40 7.16
CA VAL A 149 -3.40 -8.04 6.04
C VAL A 149 -3.80 -9.46 6.38
N ALA A 150 -2.86 -10.25 6.93
CA ALA A 150 -3.14 -11.62 7.36
C ALA A 150 -4.22 -11.68 8.45
N LYS A 151 -4.14 -10.79 9.46
CA LYS A 151 -5.11 -10.72 10.55
C LYS A 151 -6.51 -10.34 10.10
N THR A 152 -6.65 -9.53 9.06
CA THR A 152 -7.92 -9.00 8.54
C THR A 152 -8.40 -9.76 7.30
N SER A 153 -7.85 -10.94 7.03
CA SER A 153 -8.14 -11.71 5.82
C SER A 153 -9.57 -12.27 5.76
N ASP A 154 -10.31 -12.23 6.86
CA ASP A 154 -11.66 -12.74 7.02
C ASP A 154 -12.75 -11.66 6.98
N ASP A 155 -12.40 -10.38 7.08
CA ASP A 155 -13.38 -9.28 7.10
C ASP A 155 -12.91 -8.07 6.29
N VAL A 156 -13.62 -7.79 5.20
CA VAL A 156 -13.37 -6.64 4.32
C VAL A 156 -13.47 -5.31 5.06
N MET A 157 -14.39 -5.16 6.03
CA MET A 157 -14.52 -3.92 6.81
C MET A 157 -13.29 -3.72 7.69
N ALA A 158 -12.83 -4.78 8.37
CA ALA A 158 -11.60 -4.72 9.14
C ALA A 158 -10.40 -4.42 8.25
N ARG A 159 -10.35 -4.99 7.04
CA ARG A 159 -9.30 -4.70 6.06
C ARG A 159 -9.28 -3.22 5.68
N MET A 160 -10.41 -2.68 5.22
CA MET A 160 -10.53 -1.27 4.81
C MET A 160 -10.23 -0.34 5.99
N ALA A 161 -10.61 -0.73 7.21
CA ALA A 161 -10.40 0.04 8.42
C ALA A 161 -8.92 0.13 8.84
N LEU A 162 -8.18 -0.97 8.72
CA LEU A 162 -6.89 -1.13 9.41
C LEU A 162 -5.68 -1.15 8.48
N VAL A 163 -5.87 -1.32 7.17
CA VAL A 163 -4.75 -1.32 6.22
C VAL A 163 -4.66 0.03 5.49
N PRO A 164 -5.52 0.40 4.53
CA PRO A 164 -5.32 1.60 3.74
C PRO A 164 -5.46 2.90 4.56
N ARG A 165 -6.48 3.02 5.41
CA ARG A 165 -6.68 4.25 6.20
C ARG A 165 -5.82 4.36 7.46
N THR A 166 -5.21 3.28 7.93
CA THR A 166 -4.42 3.28 9.17
C THR A 166 -2.93 3.12 8.91
N LEU A 167 -2.54 2.06 8.20
CA LEU A 167 -1.14 1.78 7.92
C LEU A 167 -0.64 2.60 6.73
N GLU A 168 -1.34 2.56 5.60
CA GLU A 168 -0.92 3.25 4.38
C GLU A 168 -1.03 4.77 4.54
N ALA A 169 -2.10 5.28 5.18
CA ALA A 169 -2.27 6.71 5.49
C ALA A 169 -1.11 7.38 6.25
N ARG A 170 -0.15 6.61 6.78
CA ARG A 170 1.12 7.12 7.29
C ARG A 170 1.98 7.74 6.19
N GLY A 171 1.83 7.34 4.93
CA GLY A 171 2.44 7.95 3.76
C GLY A 171 2.13 9.44 3.67
N LEU A 172 0.86 9.81 3.88
CA LEU A 172 0.40 11.21 3.92
C LEU A 172 1.16 12.07 4.94
N ASP A 173 1.55 11.46 6.07
CA ASP A 173 2.24 12.13 7.17
C ASP A 173 3.77 12.15 6.97
N ALA A 174 4.33 11.04 6.46
CA ALA A 174 5.76 10.80 6.39
C ALA A 174 6.43 11.35 5.11
N ILE A 175 5.73 11.32 3.98
CA ILE A 175 6.28 11.72 2.68
C ILE A 175 6.67 13.21 2.66
N PRO A 176 5.84 14.18 3.08
CA PRO A 176 6.18 15.60 2.96
C PRO A 176 7.50 16.01 3.65
N PRO A 177 7.76 15.68 4.93
CA PRO A 177 9.04 16.00 5.57
C PRO A 177 10.20 15.19 4.98
N LEU A 178 9.97 13.96 4.54
CA LEU A 178 11.01 13.13 3.91
C LEU A 178 11.45 13.72 2.58
N ARG A 179 10.49 14.10 1.73
CA ARG A 179 10.71 14.79 0.46
C ARG A 179 11.54 16.05 0.63
N LYS A 180 11.24 16.87 1.64
CA LYS A 180 12.04 18.07 1.95
C LYS A 180 13.49 17.70 2.30
N LYS A 181 13.70 16.69 3.15
CA LYS A 181 15.03 16.29 3.60
C LYS A 181 15.88 15.66 2.49
N ILE A 182 15.29 14.82 1.63
CA ILE A 182 16.04 14.18 0.55
C ILE A 182 16.45 15.20 -0.53
N ALA A 183 15.60 16.17 -0.83
CA ALA A 183 15.93 17.30 -1.70
C ALA A 183 17.08 18.14 -1.11
N GLN A 184 17.03 18.45 0.18
CA GLN A 184 18.11 19.16 0.88
C GLN A 184 19.44 18.39 0.89
N ALA A 185 19.38 17.05 0.86
CA ALA A 185 20.54 16.19 0.75
C ALA A 185 21.10 16.06 -0.69
N GLY A 186 20.51 16.79 -1.65
CA GLY A 186 20.98 16.87 -3.04
C GLY A 186 20.39 15.82 -3.97
N ASP A 187 19.46 14.98 -3.51
CA ASP A 187 18.80 13.97 -4.35
C ASP A 187 17.41 14.46 -4.78
N LEU A 188 17.42 15.32 -5.81
CA LEU A 188 16.20 15.89 -6.39
C LEU A 188 15.37 14.87 -7.16
N ALA A 189 15.99 13.85 -7.74
CA ALA A 189 15.27 12.80 -8.47
C ALA A 189 14.37 12.00 -7.51
N ALA A 190 14.90 11.58 -6.35
CA ALA A 190 14.07 10.95 -5.32
C ALA A 190 12.98 11.88 -4.77
N ALA A 191 13.26 13.18 -4.65
CA ALA A 191 12.25 14.14 -4.22
C ALA A 191 11.07 14.26 -5.19
N LEU A 192 11.34 14.25 -6.51
CA LEU A 192 10.29 14.29 -7.54
C LEU A 192 9.47 12.99 -7.58
N ILE A 193 10.11 11.84 -7.32
CA ILE A 193 9.40 10.58 -7.15
C ILE A 193 8.44 10.67 -5.97
N LEU A 194 8.90 11.18 -4.82
CA LEU A 194 8.03 11.39 -3.64
C LEU A 194 6.90 12.39 -3.88
N ASP A 195 7.10 13.41 -4.73
CA ASP A 195 6.02 14.31 -5.14
C ASP A 195 4.94 13.54 -5.92
N ARG A 196 5.31 12.59 -6.79
CA ARG A 196 4.36 11.73 -7.50
C ARG A 196 3.62 10.79 -6.55
N LEU A 197 4.34 10.10 -5.65
CA LEU A 197 3.74 9.21 -4.65
C LEU A 197 2.68 9.95 -3.83
N LEU A 198 3.00 11.15 -3.33
CA LEU A 198 2.08 11.91 -2.49
C LEU A 198 0.77 12.27 -3.18
N VAL A 199 0.80 12.50 -4.50
CA VAL A 199 -0.42 12.81 -5.28
C VAL A 199 -1.34 11.59 -5.33
N ASP A 200 -0.79 10.39 -5.55
CA ASP A 200 -1.56 9.17 -5.68
C ASP A 200 -2.02 8.62 -4.31
N GLU A 201 -1.16 8.74 -3.29
CA GLU A 201 -1.42 8.30 -1.90
C GLU A 201 -2.73 8.87 -1.33
N VAL A 202 -3.04 10.14 -1.62
CA VAL A 202 -4.32 10.75 -1.20
C VAL A 202 -5.51 9.97 -1.76
N GLY A 203 -5.42 9.56 -3.02
CA GLY A 203 -6.45 8.74 -3.68
C GLY A 203 -6.52 7.32 -3.12
N HIS A 204 -5.39 6.71 -2.79
CA HIS A 204 -5.34 5.36 -2.21
C HIS A 204 -6.04 5.30 -0.86
N VAL A 205 -5.75 6.29 -0.01
CA VAL A 205 -6.36 6.40 1.32
C VAL A 205 -7.84 6.76 1.21
N GLU A 206 -8.23 7.60 0.24
CA GLU A 206 -9.64 7.90 -0.06
C GLU A 206 -10.42 6.64 -0.42
N ILE A 207 -9.89 5.79 -1.33
CA ILE A 207 -10.51 4.52 -1.71
C ILE A 207 -10.77 3.67 -0.46
N GLY A 208 -9.78 3.57 0.44
CA GLY A 208 -9.92 2.86 1.70
C GLY A 208 -11.03 3.44 2.61
N ASN A 209 -11.08 4.77 2.76
CA ASN A 209 -12.11 5.44 3.55
C ASN A 209 -13.50 5.24 2.95
N ARG A 210 -13.66 5.43 1.64
CA ARG A 210 -14.94 5.28 0.96
C ARG A 210 -15.52 3.89 1.13
N TRP A 211 -14.72 2.85 0.92
CA TRP A 211 -15.20 1.46 1.13
C TRP A 211 -15.46 1.16 2.61
N TYR A 212 -14.64 1.68 3.52
CA TYR A 212 -14.90 1.55 4.95
C TYR A 212 -16.26 2.16 5.36
N PHE A 213 -16.53 3.41 4.97
CA PHE A 213 -17.78 4.07 5.29
C PHE A 213 -18.98 3.40 4.62
N SER A 214 -18.86 3.00 3.35
CA SER A 214 -19.90 2.26 2.65
C SER A 214 -20.25 0.94 3.36
N LEU A 215 -19.25 0.21 3.85
CA LEU A 215 -19.45 -1.03 4.60
C LEU A 215 -20.08 -0.77 5.97
N CYS A 216 -19.71 0.33 6.65
CA CYS A 216 -20.34 0.74 7.91
C CYS A 216 -21.82 1.05 7.70
N GLU A 217 -22.15 1.79 6.64
CA GLU A 217 -23.53 2.10 6.27
C GLU A 217 -24.33 0.83 5.96
N GLU A 218 -23.78 -0.06 5.12
CA GLU A 218 -24.42 -1.34 4.76
C GLU A 218 -24.70 -2.21 6.00
N ARG A 219 -23.78 -2.24 6.96
CA ARG A 219 -23.93 -3.01 8.21
C ARG A 219 -24.66 -2.26 9.32
N GLY A 220 -25.09 -1.01 9.11
CA GLY A 220 -25.78 -0.19 10.11
C GLY A 220 -24.90 0.16 11.32
N LEU A 221 -23.60 0.35 11.12
CA LEU A 221 -22.61 0.58 12.16
C LEU A 221 -22.10 2.03 12.16
N GLU A 222 -21.88 2.61 13.34
CA GLU A 222 -21.29 3.95 13.48
C GLU A 222 -19.76 3.87 13.22
N PRO A 223 -19.21 4.61 12.24
CA PRO A 223 -17.82 4.43 11.83
C PRO A 223 -16.77 4.66 12.93
N ILE A 224 -16.89 5.69 13.76
CA ILE A 224 -15.83 6.03 14.72
C ILE A 224 -15.73 4.96 15.82
N ALA A 225 -16.87 4.56 16.39
CA ALA A 225 -16.96 3.50 17.39
C ALA A 225 -16.53 2.14 16.82
N THR A 226 -16.93 1.84 15.59
CA THR A 226 -16.53 0.60 14.89
C THR A 226 -15.02 0.55 14.68
N TYR A 227 -14.42 1.66 14.27
CA TYR A 227 -12.97 1.74 14.11
C TYR A 227 -12.26 1.49 15.45
N ASP A 228 -12.73 2.11 16.53
CA ASP A 228 -12.15 1.90 17.87
C ASP A 228 -12.22 0.42 18.29
N GLU A 229 -13.35 -0.26 18.07
CA GLU A 229 -13.47 -1.69 18.32
C GLU A 229 -12.47 -2.51 17.48
N LEU A 230 -12.39 -2.24 16.18
CA LEU A 230 -11.51 -2.95 15.26
C LEU A 230 -10.03 -2.80 15.64
N THR A 231 -9.60 -1.60 16.05
CA THR A 231 -8.22 -1.37 16.48
C THR A 231 -7.84 -2.21 17.70
N VAL A 232 -8.77 -2.38 18.65
CA VAL A 232 -8.56 -3.24 19.83
C VAL A 232 -8.57 -4.71 19.43
N ARG A 233 -9.61 -5.15 18.70
CA ARG A 233 -9.82 -6.55 18.29
C ARG A 233 -8.64 -7.11 17.51
N TYR A 234 -8.13 -6.36 16.54
CA TYR A 234 -7.04 -6.79 15.67
C TYR A 234 -5.65 -6.33 16.15
N LYS A 235 -5.58 -5.68 17.32
CA LYS A 235 -4.35 -5.16 17.93
C LYS A 235 -3.58 -4.27 16.95
N ALA A 236 -4.28 -3.30 16.38
CA ALA A 236 -3.69 -2.33 15.47
C ALA A 236 -2.63 -1.48 16.19
N PRO A 237 -1.55 -1.09 15.48
CA PRO A 237 -0.53 -0.23 16.06
C PRO A 237 -1.11 1.15 16.39
N VAL A 238 -0.64 1.72 17.50
CA VAL A 238 -1.02 3.07 17.90
C VAL A 238 -0.40 4.08 16.93
N LEU A 239 -1.25 4.88 16.30
CA LEU A 239 -0.82 5.96 15.42
C LEU A 239 -0.10 7.05 16.21
N LYS A 240 1.02 7.53 15.67
CA LYS A 240 1.82 8.59 16.27
C LYS A 240 1.97 9.73 15.28
N GLY A 241 1.65 10.94 15.73
CA GLY A 241 1.84 12.15 14.95
C GLY A 241 3.33 12.55 14.81
N PRO A 242 3.59 13.70 14.16
CA PRO A 242 2.59 14.66 13.68
C PRO A 242 1.80 14.14 12.47
N PHE A 243 0.51 14.51 12.40
CA PHE A 243 -0.37 14.11 11.31
C PHE A 243 -0.52 15.23 10.28
N ASN A 244 -0.54 14.87 9.00
CA ASN A 244 -0.91 15.75 7.90
C ASN A 244 -2.44 15.87 7.83
N ILE A 245 -3.00 16.78 8.63
CA ILE A 245 -4.45 16.98 8.74
C ILE A 245 -5.08 17.34 7.39
N GLU A 246 -4.39 18.13 6.56
CA GLU A 246 -4.93 18.54 5.26
C GLU A 246 -4.92 17.37 4.26
N GLY A 247 -3.84 16.60 4.18
CA GLY A 247 -3.80 15.39 3.37
C GLY A 247 -4.85 14.36 3.79
N ARG A 248 -5.04 14.16 5.11
CA ARG A 248 -6.08 13.26 5.64
C ARG A 248 -7.50 13.79 5.33
N ARG A 249 -7.74 15.10 5.42
CA ARG A 249 -9.02 15.68 5.00
C ARG A 249 -9.32 15.40 3.52
N GLN A 250 -8.33 15.61 2.65
CA GLN A 250 -8.46 15.35 1.21
C GLN A 250 -8.69 13.87 0.92
N ALA A 251 -8.10 12.99 1.72
CA ALA A 251 -8.31 11.55 1.65
C ALA A 251 -9.64 11.08 2.27
N GLY A 252 -10.57 11.98 2.61
CA GLY A 252 -11.93 11.61 3.04
C GLY A 252 -12.11 11.30 4.53
N PHE A 253 -11.16 11.66 5.40
CA PHE A 253 -11.41 11.61 6.85
C PHE A 253 -12.41 12.69 7.27
N THR A 254 -13.34 12.34 8.16
CA THR A 254 -14.33 13.29 8.69
C THR A 254 -13.69 14.27 9.67
N GLU A 255 -14.30 15.45 9.84
CA GLU A 255 -13.81 16.42 10.84
C GLU A 255 -13.83 15.87 12.27
N ALA A 256 -14.78 14.99 12.60
CA ALA A 256 -14.83 14.32 13.90
C ALA A 256 -13.61 13.42 14.12
N GLU A 257 -13.15 12.70 13.10
CA GLU A 257 -11.94 11.90 13.16
C GLU A 257 -10.68 12.78 13.20
N LEU A 258 -10.62 13.84 12.39
CA LEU A 258 -9.47 14.75 12.35
C LEU A 258 -9.25 15.48 13.68
N GLN A 259 -10.30 15.74 14.46
CA GLN A 259 -10.17 16.30 15.81
C GLN A 259 -9.45 15.37 16.78
N ARG A 260 -9.46 14.05 16.54
CA ARG A 260 -8.73 13.05 17.36
C ARG A 260 -7.23 13.04 17.12
N TYR A 261 -6.76 13.69 16.05
CA TYR A 261 -5.35 13.79 15.67
C TYR A 261 -4.68 15.08 16.16
N ARG A 262 -5.40 15.94 16.89
CA ARG A 262 -4.91 17.23 17.40
C ARG A 262 -4.38 17.13 18.82
#